data_AF-A0A0D2H507-F1
#
_entry.id   AF-A0A0D2H507-F1
#
_cell.length_a   1.000
_cell.length_b   1.000
_cell.length_c   1.000
_cell.angle_alpha   90.00
_cell.angle_beta   90.00
_cell.angle_gamma   90.00
#
_symmetry.space_group_name_H-M   'P 1'
#
loop_
_entity.id
_entity.type
_entity.pdbx_description
1 polymer ?
#
loop_
_entity_poly.entity_id
_entity_poly.type
_entity_poly.pdbx_seq_one_letter_code
_entity_poly.pdbx_strand_id
1 'polypeptide(L)'
;MSPTSLSDEHIGRDHSQYEELRTRYFNARVPAAMPAAISCPSTTADVIKAVKQAAALGQPIGVRAGGHLFPCCSLLEGGLLIDVKHLNSSIDYDTNTKIISFGPGRISKELAEACTELNRFFPFGHSPTVAAGGFLLCGGQGWFCRGWGLTSDSWILGMEIVTAEGQVVIASREKNTDLFWAARGSGQGFFGIVTRFWAQTMPARHLYTTTLIFNASNKWRKICTWMLDTNDRTPRYGVETAAATVYANKNSLPLGDEITDKTLLMAIEVIAYADSEGEARTMLSEYNKIPEDLKKLLVVKTDLQHKTWKRLFDDQDALNPCGQGERWQCDSILSNPKVSREELVRTMEGPMCDLPSRRSLGCIYIAECYPDAADMAGSLPQQYYMSTMTCWTDPTDDTRMREWMYDQYSKASAVGVGQYIADYDVTHRKEKVMSEANLQKWLKVRAQWDPEERFPAYKNFAFTGIESKF
;
A
#
# COMPACT_ATOMS: atom_id res chain seq x y z
N MET A 1 17.91 -7.28 35.06
CA MET A 1 16.45 -7.39 34.80
C MET A 1 16.33 -7.82 33.35
N SER A 2 15.79 -9.00 33.05
CA SER A 2 15.44 -9.33 31.67
C SER A 2 14.42 -8.30 31.19
N PRO A 3 14.40 -7.91 29.91
CA PRO A 3 13.29 -7.11 29.41
C PRO A 3 12.03 -7.93 29.65
N THR A 4 11.18 -7.48 30.58
CA THR A 4 9.82 -7.98 30.71
C THR A 4 9.23 -7.88 29.32
N SER A 5 8.73 -9.01 28.81
CA SER A 5 8.13 -9.03 27.49
C SER A 5 7.04 -7.97 27.43
N LEU A 6 7.10 -7.05 26.47
CA LEU A 6 6.06 -6.03 26.25
C LEU A 6 4.68 -6.65 26.00
N SER A 7 4.60 -7.98 25.80
CA SER A 7 3.35 -8.72 25.63
C SER A 7 2.47 -8.74 26.88
N ASP A 8 3.06 -8.71 28.08
CA ASP A 8 2.31 -9.01 29.31
C ASP A 8 1.61 -7.78 29.91
N GLU A 9 2.03 -6.58 29.51
CA GLU A 9 1.57 -5.31 30.06
C GLU A 9 0.90 -4.42 29.00
N HIS A 10 -0.28 -3.90 29.35
CA HIS A 10 -0.84 -2.75 28.64
C HIS A 10 -0.01 -1.52 29.00
N ILE A 11 0.62 -0.93 28.00
CA ILE A 11 1.50 0.22 28.14
C ILE A 11 0.61 1.45 28.24
N GLY A 12 0.35 1.89 29.48
CA GLY A 12 -0.39 3.11 29.79
C GLY A 12 0.42 4.37 29.48
N ARG A 13 -0.25 5.53 29.49
CA ARG A 13 0.35 6.83 29.14
C ARG A 13 1.55 7.24 30.00
N ASP A 14 1.61 6.78 31.24
CA ASP A 14 2.71 7.07 32.18
C ASP A 14 3.93 6.13 31.99
N HIS A 15 3.82 5.11 31.14
CA HIS A 15 4.92 4.18 30.88
C HIS A 15 5.99 4.84 29.99
N SER A 16 7.27 4.65 30.31
CA SER A 16 8.40 5.33 29.65
C SER A 16 8.49 5.10 28.14
N GLN A 17 7.98 3.97 27.65
CA GLN A 17 7.96 3.62 26.22
C GLN A 17 6.70 4.05 25.47
N TYR A 18 5.70 4.61 26.17
CA TYR A 18 4.41 4.92 25.57
C TYR A 18 4.55 5.83 24.35
N GLU A 19 5.33 6.91 24.43
CA GLU A 19 5.46 7.87 23.34
C GLU A 19 6.22 7.30 22.14
N GLU A 20 7.29 6.53 22.37
CA GLU A 20 8.01 5.83 21.30
C GLU A 20 7.09 4.87 20.54
N LEU A 21 6.27 4.12 21.27
CA LEU A 21 5.32 3.19 20.67
C LEU A 21 4.20 3.94 19.97
N ARG A 22 3.64 4.99 20.57
CA ARG A 22 2.57 5.79 19.96
C ARG A 22 3.02 6.37 18.62
N THR A 23 4.24 6.87 18.54
CA THR A 23 4.79 7.57 17.37
C THR A 23 5.48 6.69 16.33
N ARG A 24 5.50 5.36 16.52
CA ARG A 24 6.12 4.39 15.59
C ARG A 24 5.39 4.28 14.23
N TYR A 25 5.58 5.29 13.40
CA TYR A 25 5.15 5.41 12.01
C TYR A 25 6.37 5.84 11.16
N PHE A 26 6.32 5.62 9.85
CA PHE A 26 7.39 6.11 8.95
C PHE A 26 7.37 7.63 8.77
N ASN A 27 6.26 8.27 9.12
CA ASN A 27 5.94 9.65 8.81
C ASN A 27 6.14 10.53 10.05
N ALA A 28 6.83 11.67 9.91
CA ALA A 28 7.00 12.64 10.99
C ALA A 28 5.70 13.41 11.31
N ARG A 29 4.66 13.31 10.46
CA ARG A 29 3.32 13.84 10.76
C ARG A 29 2.48 12.79 11.50
N VAL A 30 2.76 12.62 12.80
CA VAL A 30 1.95 11.78 13.69
C VAL A 30 0.83 12.62 14.33
N PRO A 31 -0.44 12.20 14.25
CA PRO A 31 -1.55 12.89 14.91
C PRO A 31 -1.36 13.04 16.43
N ALA A 32 -2.02 14.05 17.00
CA ALA A 32 -2.01 14.30 18.44
C ALA A 32 -2.84 13.28 19.25
N ALA A 33 -3.61 12.41 18.58
CA ALA A 33 -4.44 11.41 19.24
C ALA A 33 -3.61 10.51 20.17
N MET A 34 -4.13 10.32 21.38
CA MET A 34 -3.51 9.57 22.46
C MET A 34 -4.39 8.35 22.80
N PRO A 35 -3.98 7.13 22.43
CA PRO A 35 -4.57 5.92 23.01
C PRO A 35 -4.58 5.97 24.55
N ALA A 36 -5.53 5.30 25.18
CA ALA A 36 -5.49 5.11 26.63
C ALA A 36 -4.38 4.12 27.02
N ALA A 37 -4.14 3.13 26.16
CA ALA A 37 -3.06 2.16 26.31
C ALA A 37 -2.60 1.62 24.95
N ILE A 38 -1.43 1.01 24.94
CA ILE A 38 -0.86 0.28 23.80
C ILE A 38 -0.62 -1.18 24.22
N SER A 39 -1.00 -2.13 23.38
CA SER A 39 -0.71 -3.56 23.55
C SER A 39 0.21 -4.02 22.41
N CYS A 40 1.27 -4.76 22.75
CA CYS A 40 2.23 -5.31 21.78
C CYS A 40 2.20 -6.85 21.83
N PRO A 41 1.14 -7.49 21.32
CA PRO A 41 0.98 -8.94 21.40
C PRO A 41 2.06 -9.69 20.64
N SER A 42 2.49 -10.82 21.20
CA SER A 42 3.42 -11.76 20.57
C SER A 42 2.71 -13.01 20.05
N THR A 43 1.58 -13.37 20.67
CA THR A 43 0.78 -14.55 20.33
C THR A 43 -0.69 -14.20 20.07
N THR A 44 -1.41 -15.12 19.41
CA THR A 44 -2.87 -15.02 19.26
C THR A 44 -3.59 -14.94 20.62
N ALA A 45 -3.07 -15.58 21.67
CA ALA A 45 -3.66 -15.51 23.02
C ALA A 45 -3.55 -14.09 23.62
N ASP A 46 -2.43 -13.39 23.40
CA ASP A 46 -2.23 -12.01 23.84
C ASP A 46 -3.26 -11.08 23.16
N VAL A 47 -3.53 -11.30 21.87
CA VAL A 47 -4.56 -10.55 21.13
C VAL A 47 -5.94 -10.75 21.73
N ILE A 48 -6.31 -12.00 22.05
CA ILE A 48 -7.61 -12.30 22.70
C ILE A 48 -7.73 -11.55 24.02
N LYS A 49 -6.68 -11.55 24.85
CA LYS A 49 -6.64 -10.83 26.13
C LYS A 49 -6.85 -9.33 25.91
N ALA A 50 -6.10 -8.74 24.97
CA ALA A 50 -6.19 -7.32 24.64
C ALA A 50 -7.59 -6.91 24.15
N VAL A 51 -8.20 -7.70 23.25
CA VAL A 51 -9.56 -7.47 22.73
C VAL A 51 -10.60 -7.56 23.85
N LYS A 52 -10.54 -8.59 24.70
CA LYS A 52 -11.48 -8.75 25.82
C LYS A 52 -11.33 -7.63 26.85
N GLN A 53 -10.12 -7.15 27.08
CA GLN A 53 -9.88 -6.01 27.97
C GLN A 53 -10.43 -4.71 27.39
N ALA A 54 -10.19 -4.43 26.11
CA ALA A 54 -10.81 -3.27 25.45
C ALA A 54 -12.34 -3.32 25.53
N ALA A 55 -12.93 -4.50 25.32
CA ALA A 55 -14.37 -4.71 25.47
C ALA A 55 -14.86 -4.43 26.90
N ALA A 56 -14.15 -4.92 27.91
CA ALA A 56 -14.50 -4.69 29.33
C ALA A 56 -14.38 -3.21 29.73
N LEU A 57 -13.51 -2.45 29.07
CA LEU A 57 -13.29 -1.01 29.32
C LEU A 57 -14.09 -0.10 28.38
N GLY A 58 -14.86 -0.65 27.44
CA GLY A 58 -15.58 0.12 26.42
C GLY A 58 -14.66 0.93 25.51
N GLN A 59 -13.44 0.46 25.26
CA GLN A 59 -12.44 1.15 24.46
C GLN A 59 -12.53 0.74 22.98
N PRO A 60 -12.53 1.70 22.03
CA PRO A 60 -12.39 1.38 20.63
C PRO A 60 -10.96 0.89 20.33
N ILE A 61 -10.82 0.02 19.34
CA ILE A 61 -9.57 -0.64 18.97
C ILE A 61 -9.03 -0.06 17.65
N GLY A 62 -7.78 0.38 17.69
CA GLY A 62 -6.97 0.66 16.51
C GLY A 62 -5.89 -0.40 16.35
N VAL A 63 -5.65 -0.87 15.12
CA VAL A 63 -4.68 -1.94 14.84
C VAL A 63 -3.57 -1.41 13.95
N ARG A 64 -2.32 -1.63 14.34
CA ARG A 64 -1.14 -1.23 13.56
C ARG A 64 -0.22 -2.42 13.34
N ALA A 65 0.19 -2.62 12.09
CA ALA A 65 1.31 -3.49 11.73
C ALA A 65 2.58 -2.65 11.49
N GLY A 66 2.87 -2.28 10.24
CA GLY A 66 4.07 -1.51 9.88
C GLY A 66 3.95 0.00 10.03
N GLY A 67 2.76 0.53 10.37
CA GLY A 67 2.55 1.98 10.52
C GLY A 67 2.71 2.76 9.21
N HIS A 68 2.30 2.20 8.07
CA HIS A 68 2.48 2.79 6.73
C HIS A 68 1.27 3.55 6.18
N LEU A 69 0.15 3.60 6.91
CA LEU A 69 -0.95 4.49 6.53
C LEU A 69 -0.57 5.94 6.84
N PHE A 70 -0.46 6.78 5.79
CA PHE A 70 -0.14 8.21 5.91
C PHE A 70 -0.92 8.97 6.99
N PRO A 71 -2.25 8.77 7.16
CA PRO A 71 -3.03 9.45 8.22
C PRO A 71 -2.88 8.85 9.62
N CYS A 72 -2.15 7.74 9.79
CA CYS A 72 -1.97 7.06 11.08
C CYS A 72 -3.30 6.65 11.76
N CYS A 73 -4.30 6.20 10.97
CA CYS A 73 -5.68 5.93 11.41
C CYS A 73 -5.84 4.96 12.58
N SER A 74 -4.80 4.19 12.94
CA SER A 74 -4.80 3.31 14.11
C SER A 74 -4.71 4.06 15.44
N LEU A 75 -4.34 5.35 15.45
CA LEU A 75 -4.40 6.17 16.67
C LEU A 75 -5.83 6.65 16.94
N LEU A 76 -6.45 6.09 17.97
CA LEU A 76 -7.77 6.48 18.44
C LEU A 76 -7.64 7.13 19.82
N GLU A 77 -8.20 8.34 19.99
CA GLU A 77 -8.21 9.02 21.29
C GLU A 77 -8.95 8.15 22.33
N GLY A 78 -8.30 7.90 23.46
CA GLY A 78 -8.86 7.08 24.55
C GLY A 78 -9.04 5.59 24.21
N GLY A 79 -8.68 5.15 22.99
CA GLY A 79 -8.80 3.76 22.55
C GLY A 79 -7.62 2.88 22.97
N LEU A 80 -7.68 1.61 22.58
CA LEU A 80 -6.57 0.68 22.66
C LEU A 80 -5.87 0.59 21.30
N LEU A 81 -4.58 0.91 21.24
CA LEU A 81 -3.75 0.61 20.08
C LEU A 81 -3.15 -0.79 20.24
N ILE A 82 -3.44 -1.68 19.29
CA ILE A 82 -2.82 -3.01 19.21
C ILE A 82 -1.77 -2.99 18.11
N ASP A 83 -0.50 -3.05 18.50
CA ASP A 83 0.67 -3.11 17.62
C ASP A 83 1.09 -4.57 17.36
N VAL A 84 0.77 -5.08 16.18
CA VAL A 84 0.98 -6.48 15.79
C VAL A 84 2.36 -6.75 15.17
N LYS A 85 3.32 -5.83 15.28
CA LYS A 85 4.67 -5.97 14.69
C LYS A 85 5.36 -7.29 15.04
N HIS A 86 5.19 -7.77 16.26
CA HIS A 86 5.84 -8.99 16.79
C HIS A 86 4.90 -10.20 16.89
N LEU A 87 3.64 -10.05 16.47
CA LEU A 87 2.63 -11.10 16.55
C LEU A 87 2.97 -12.25 15.59
N ASN A 88 3.10 -13.46 16.12
CA ASN A 88 3.37 -14.69 15.36
C ASN A 88 4.51 -14.50 14.34
N SER A 89 5.69 -14.12 14.84
CA SER A 89 6.82 -13.63 14.03
C SER A 89 7.50 -14.68 13.15
N SER A 90 7.16 -15.97 13.28
CA SER A 90 7.68 -17.00 12.39
C SER A 90 7.15 -16.84 10.96
N ILE A 91 7.99 -17.23 9.99
CA ILE A 91 7.58 -17.47 8.60
C ILE A 91 7.79 -18.96 8.37
N ASP A 92 6.69 -19.70 8.28
CA ASP A 92 6.68 -21.16 8.18
C ASP A 92 6.38 -21.56 6.74
N TYR A 93 7.02 -22.61 6.22
CA TYR A 93 6.79 -23.13 4.87
C TYR A 93 6.52 -24.63 4.90
N ASP A 94 5.41 -25.04 4.28
CA ASP A 94 5.08 -26.45 4.10
C ASP A 94 5.61 -26.95 2.75
N THR A 95 6.56 -27.88 2.80
CA THR A 95 7.21 -28.43 1.61
C THR A 95 6.28 -29.32 0.78
N ASN A 96 5.17 -29.83 1.33
CA ASN A 96 4.21 -30.63 0.58
C ASN A 96 3.22 -29.74 -0.17
N THR A 97 2.62 -28.78 0.53
CA THR A 97 1.58 -27.89 -0.05
C THR A 97 2.15 -26.67 -0.75
N LYS A 98 3.44 -26.34 -0.54
CA LYS A 98 4.12 -25.13 -1.03
C LYS A 98 3.51 -23.83 -0.48
N ILE A 99 2.81 -23.92 0.65
CA ILE A 99 2.17 -22.78 1.32
C ILE A 99 3.16 -22.18 2.31
N ILE A 100 3.23 -20.84 2.34
CA ILE A 100 3.88 -20.09 3.42
C ILE A 100 2.83 -19.59 4.41
N SER A 101 3.17 -19.52 5.68
CA SER A 101 2.35 -18.86 6.70
C SER A 101 3.16 -17.90 7.55
N PHE A 102 2.56 -16.77 7.92
CA PHE A 102 3.28 -15.70 8.60
C PHE A 102 2.33 -14.78 9.36
N GLY A 103 2.85 -14.12 10.41
CA GLY A 103 2.13 -13.09 11.15
C GLY A 103 1.96 -11.77 10.38
N PRO A 104 1.00 -10.93 10.78
CA PRO A 104 0.70 -9.66 10.08
C PRO A 104 1.82 -8.62 10.17
N GLY A 105 2.71 -8.75 11.15
CA GLY A 105 3.81 -7.81 11.39
C GLY A 105 5.05 -8.04 10.51
N ARG A 106 5.09 -9.10 9.69
CA ARG A 106 6.23 -9.37 8.80
C ARG A 106 6.28 -8.35 7.67
N ILE A 107 7.44 -7.76 7.45
CA ILE A 107 7.62 -6.72 6.41
C ILE A 107 8.01 -7.33 5.07
N SER A 108 7.76 -6.60 3.97
CA SER A 108 8.04 -7.05 2.60
C SER A 108 9.46 -7.59 2.44
N LYS A 109 10.45 -6.94 3.04
CA LYS A 109 11.85 -7.38 3.00
C LYS A 109 12.05 -8.77 3.62
N GLU A 110 11.50 -9.00 4.81
CA GLU A 110 11.61 -10.29 5.52
C GLU A 110 10.93 -11.42 4.72
N LEU A 111 9.76 -11.13 4.14
CA LEU A 111 9.05 -12.09 3.29
C LEU A 111 9.82 -12.41 2.00
N ALA A 112 10.45 -11.40 1.39
CA ALA A 112 11.29 -11.57 0.21
C ALA A 112 12.53 -12.42 0.50
N GLU A 113 13.21 -12.16 1.61
CA GLU A 113 14.38 -12.92 2.08
C GLU A 113 14.00 -14.38 2.34
N ALA A 114 12.96 -14.62 3.14
CA ALA A 114 12.48 -15.98 3.43
C ALA A 114 12.06 -16.74 2.16
N CYS A 115 11.34 -16.10 1.24
CA CYS A 115 10.97 -16.73 -0.03
C CYS A 115 12.19 -17.04 -0.91
N THR A 116 13.18 -16.13 -0.95
CA THR A 116 14.42 -16.32 -1.71
C THR A 116 15.19 -17.53 -1.20
N GLU A 117 15.33 -17.68 0.12
CA GLU A 117 15.99 -18.84 0.74
C GLU A 117 15.30 -20.17 0.41
N LEU A 118 13.98 -20.13 0.23
CA LEU A 118 13.17 -21.31 -0.13
C LEU A 118 13.09 -21.57 -1.65
N ASN A 119 13.73 -20.73 -2.48
CA ASN A 119 13.57 -20.70 -3.94
C ASN A 119 12.09 -20.59 -4.37
N ARG A 120 11.32 -19.78 -3.63
CA ARG A 120 9.91 -19.48 -3.86
C ARG A 120 9.69 -17.98 -4.07
N PHE A 121 8.51 -17.63 -4.55
CA PHE A 121 8.03 -16.26 -4.64
C PHE A 121 6.59 -16.15 -4.17
N PHE A 122 6.32 -15.03 -3.49
CA PHE A 122 5.02 -14.56 -3.03
C PHE A 122 4.97 -13.04 -3.27
N PRO A 123 3.90 -12.46 -3.84
CA PRO A 123 3.82 -11.03 -4.10
C PRO A 123 3.69 -10.17 -2.83
N PHE A 124 4.80 -9.76 -2.26
CA PHE A 124 4.86 -8.75 -1.19
C PHE A 124 4.80 -7.31 -1.76
N GLY A 125 4.83 -6.29 -0.90
CA GLY A 125 4.80 -4.89 -1.31
C GLY A 125 6.14 -4.36 -1.84
N HIS A 126 6.09 -3.28 -2.61
CA HIS A 126 7.27 -2.65 -3.21
C HIS A 126 8.19 -1.95 -2.21
N SER A 127 7.62 -1.37 -1.15
CA SER A 127 8.41 -0.76 -0.06
C SER A 127 8.87 -1.83 0.94
N PRO A 128 10.16 -1.88 1.30
CA PRO A 128 10.73 -2.97 2.12
C PRO A 128 10.15 -3.03 3.54
N THR A 129 9.72 -1.90 4.08
CA THR A 129 9.24 -1.76 5.47
C THR A 129 7.73 -1.83 5.62
N VAL A 130 6.98 -1.99 4.51
CA VAL A 130 5.53 -2.22 4.57
C VAL A 130 5.26 -3.60 5.17
N ALA A 131 4.41 -3.66 6.19
CA ALA A 131 4.04 -4.92 6.84
C ALA A 131 2.83 -5.58 6.17
N ALA A 132 2.81 -6.92 6.19
CA ALA A 132 1.85 -7.75 5.49
C ALA A 132 0.39 -7.48 5.90
N GLY A 133 0.11 -7.26 7.19
CA GLY A 133 -1.25 -7.11 7.69
C GLY A 133 -2.03 -6.01 6.97
N GLY A 134 -1.56 -4.78 7.08
CA GLY A 134 -2.19 -3.63 6.41
C GLY A 134 -2.16 -3.79 4.88
N PHE A 135 -1.03 -4.22 4.32
CA PHE A 135 -0.87 -4.42 2.88
C PHE A 135 -1.91 -5.38 2.29
N LEU A 136 -2.09 -6.55 2.90
CA LEU A 136 -3.03 -7.58 2.44
C LEU A 136 -4.48 -7.18 2.69
N LEU A 137 -4.80 -6.54 3.82
CA LEU A 137 -6.14 -6.02 4.07
C LEU A 137 -6.53 -4.92 3.07
N CYS A 138 -5.57 -4.14 2.57
CA CYS A 138 -5.80 -3.13 1.53
C CYS A 138 -5.96 -3.71 0.10
N GLY A 139 -5.91 -5.04 -0.05
CA GLY A 139 -5.95 -5.71 -1.35
C GLY A 139 -4.57 -6.26 -1.75
N GLY A 140 -3.52 -5.48 -1.52
CA GLY A 140 -2.15 -5.83 -1.85
C GLY A 140 -1.86 -5.69 -3.34
N GLN A 141 -1.58 -4.47 -3.79
CA GLN A 141 -0.92 -4.20 -5.07
C GLN A 141 0.54 -4.68 -5.00
N GLY A 142 0.74 -6.00 -4.94
CA GLY A 142 2.06 -6.61 -4.86
C GLY A 142 2.76 -6.68 -6.21
N TRP A 143 4.03 -7.03 -6.15
CA TRP A 143 4.87 -7.25 -7.34
C TRP A 143 4.16 -8.14 -8.38
N PHE A 144 4.11 -7.66 -9.61
CA PHE A 144 3.55 -8.32 -10.80
C PHE A 144 2.04 -8.60 -10.75
N CYS A 145 1.26 -7.82 -10.00
CA CYS A 145 -0.19 -8.01 -9.90
C CYS A 145 -0.92 -7.94 -11.25
N ARG A 146 -0.40 -7.22 -12.26
CA ARG A 146 -0.94 -7.18 -13.65
C ARG A 146 -1.13 -8.54 -14.29
N GLY A 147 -0.25 -9.49 -13.99
CA GLY A 147 -0.41 -10.87 -14.42
C GLY A 147 -1.08 -11.74 -13.37
N TRP A 148 -0.72 -11.55 -12.11
CA TRP A 148 -1.02 -12.51 -11.05
C TRP A 148 -2.13 -12.09 -10.07
N GLY A 149 -2.84 -11.01 -10.36
CA GLY A 149 -3.88 -10.45 -9.50
C GLY A 149 -3.32 -9.78 -8.24
N LEU A 150 -4.22 -9.16 -7.48
CA LEU A 150 -3.87 -8.61 -6.17
C LEU A 150 -3.45 -9.72 -5.22
N THR A 151 -2.49 -9.45 -4.33
CA THR A 151 -1.96 -10.45 -3.42
C THR A 151 -3.05 -11.06 -2.55
N SER A 152 -3.91 -10.24 -1.95
CA SER A 152 -4.99 -10.75 -1.10
C SER A 152 -6.02 -11.59 -1.85
N ASP A 153 -6.25 -11.29 -3.12
CA ASP A 153 -7.22 -11.97 -3.97
C ASP A 153 -6.71 -13.34 -4.41
N SER A 154 -5.59 -13.33 -5.14
CA SER A 154 -5.10 -14.49 -5.86
C SER A 154 -4.14 -15.35 -5.04
N TRP A 155 -3.51 -14.83 -3.98
CA TRP A 155 -2.42 -15.52 -3.30
C TRP A 155 -2.73 -15.94 -1.86
N ILE A 156 -3.63 -15.24 -1.18
CA ILE A 156 -4.04 -15.61 0.18
C ILE A 156 -5.10 -16.70 0.12
N LEU A 157 -4.82 -17.80 0.82
CA LEU A 157 -5.69 -18.98 0.92
C LEU A 157 -6.55 -18.94 2.18
N GLY A 158 -6.07 -18.28 3.24
CA GLY A 158 -6.83 -18.12 4.47
C GLY A 158 -6.18 -17.16 5.46
N MET A 159 -6.95 -16.81 6.48
CA MET A 159 -6.56 -15.91 7.56
C MET A 159 -7.03 -16.45 8.91
N GLU A 160 -6.17 -16.43 9.93
CA GLU A 160 -6.58 -16.59 11.33
C GLU A 160 -6.93 -15.21 11.86
N ILE A 161 -8.13 -15.06 12.41
CA ILE A 161 -8.69 -13.78 12.81
C ILE A 161 -9.20 -13.89 14.23
N VAL A 162 -8.82 -12.93 15.07
CA VAL A 162 -9.50 -12.67 16.34
C VAL A 162 -10.62 -11.66 16.09
N THR A 163 -11.87 -12.08 16.32
CA THR A 163 -13.06 -11.24 16.12
C THR A 163 -13.18 -10.16 17.19
N ALA A 164 -14.12 -9.24 17.04
CA ALA A 164 -14.41 -8.22 18.03
C ALA A 164 -14.74 -8.80 19.42
N GLU A 165 -15.34 -9.98 19.51
CA GLU A 165 -15.66 -10.69 20.77
C GLU A 165 -14.50 -11.51 21.34
N GLY A 166 -13.34 -11.51 20.67
CA GLY A 166 -12.17 -12.27 21.08
C GLY A 166 -12.27 -13.77 20.74
N GLN A 167 -13.05 -14.15 19.73
CA GLN A 167 -13.08 -15.52 19.20
C GLN A 167 -12.01 -15.71 18.13
N VAL A 168 -11.35 -16.87 18.08
CA VAL A 168 -10.41 -17.21 17.01
C VAL A 168 -11.15 -17.95 15.92
N VAL A 169 -11.11 -17.43 14.70
CA VAL A 169 -11.73 -18.04 13.53
C VAL A 169 -10.72 -18.17 12.39
N ILE A 170 -10.90 -19.21 11.57
CA ILE A 170 -10.21 -19.33 10.28
C ILE A 170 -11.17 -18.90 9.19
N ALA A 171 -10.78 -17.90 8.42
CA ALA A 171 -11.52 -17.39 7.28
C ALA A 171 -10.83 -17.82 5.98
N SER A 172 -11.55 -18.49 5.09
CA SER A 172 -11.11 -18.94 3.76
C SER A 172 -12.30 -18.95 2.78
N ARG A 173 -12.10 -19.45 1.56
CA ARG A 173 -13.20 -19.64 0.59
C ARG A 173 -14.20 -20.75 1.00
N GLU A 174 -13.84 -21.58 1.99
CA GLU A 174 -14.63 -22.72 2.45
C GLU A 174 -15.19 -22.53 3.87
N LYS A 175 -14.66 -21.57 4.65
CA LYS A 175 -15.03 -21.36 6.06
C LYS A 175 -15.06 -19.87 6.41
N ASN A 176 -16.10 -19.42 7.11
CA ASN A 176 -16.32 -17.99 7.44
C ASN A 176 -16.13 -17.10 6.20
N THR A 177 -16.75 -17.53 5.09
CA THR A 177 -16.49 -16.99 3.74
C THR A 177 -16.85 -15.52 3.59
N ASP A 178 -17.84 -15.06 4.35
CA ASP A 178 -18.25 -13.67 4.46
C ASP A 178 -17.17 -12.80 5.11
N LEU A 179 -16.54 -13.29 6.19
CA LEU A 179 -15.43 -12.62 6.85
C LEU A 179 -14.17 -12.61 5.96
N PHE A 180 -13.91 -13.72 5.25
CA PHE A 180 -12.80 -13.80 4.29
C PHE A 180 -13.00 -12.84 3.10
N TRP A 181 -14.22 -12.75 2.58
CA TRP A 181 -14.63 -11.75 1.59
C TRP A 181 -14.45 -10.34 2.14
N ALA A 182 -14.88 -10.08 3.39
CA ALA A 182 -14.86 -8.76 3.98
C ALA A 182 -13.46 -8.23 4.29
N ALA A 183 -12.51 -9.09 4.67
CA ALA A 183 -11.14 -8.70 5.00
C ALA A 183 -10.33 -8.22 3.78
N ARG A 184 -10.59 -8.82 2.62
CA ARG A 184 -9.79 -8.58 1.41
C ARG A 184 -10.24 -7.30 0.72
N GLY A 185 -9.44 -6.24 0.86
CA GLY A 185 -9.69 -4.93 0.26
C GLY A 185 -10.47 -3.94 1.13
N SER A 186 -10.67 -4.22 2.42
CA SER A 186 -11.31 -3.29 3.36
C SER A 186 -10.31 -2.42 4.15
N GLY A 187 -9.01 -2.70 4.03
CA GLY A 187 -7.93 -1.89 4.58
C GLY A 187 -8.14 -1.53 6.05
N GLN A 188 -7.96 -0.24 6.38
CA GLN A 188 -8.13 0.26 7.75
C GLN A 188 -9.53 0.08 8.35
N GLY A 189 -10.56 -0.22 7.53
CA GLY A 189 -11.91 -0.45 8.04
C GLY A 189 -12.15 -1.87 8.54
N PHE A 190 -11.19 -2.80 8.37
CA PHE A 190 -11.40 -4.18 8.80
C PHE A 190 -11.70 -4.28 10.32
N PHE A 191 -12.69 -5.09 10.66
CA PHE A 191 -13.32 -5.17 12.00
C PHE A 191 -12.87 -6.40 12.79
N GLY A 192 -11.59 -6.71 12.70
CA GLY A 192 -10.95 -7.83 13.38
C GLY A 192 -9.43 -7.76 13.29
N ILE A 193 -8.75 -8.67 13.98
CA ILE A 193 -7.28 -8.70 14.02
C ILE A 193 -6.80 -9.98 13.37
N VAL A 194 -6.20 -9.88 12.19
CA VAL A 194 -5.55 -11.02 11.54
C VAL A 194 -4.28 -11.37 12.30
N THR A 195 -4.16 -12.59 12.80
CA THR A 195 -3.01 -13.09 13.56
C THR A 195 -2.09 -13.97 12.71
N ARG A 196 -2.58 -14.56 11.63
CA ARG A 196 -1.81 -15.37 10.70
C ARG A 196 -2.42 -15.35 9.29
N PHE A 197 -1.58 -15.32 8.27
CA PHE A 197 -1.95 -15.55 6.88
C PHE A 197 -1.43 -16.90 6.40
N TRP A 198 -2.15 -17.54 5.49
CA TRP A 198 -1.64 -18.63 4.65
C TRP A 198 -1.68 -18.20 3.20
N ALA A 199 -0.54 -18.27 2.52
CA ALA A 199 -0.40 -17.86 1.14
C ALA A 199 0.21 -18.98 0.29
N GLN A 200 -0.31 -19.15 -0.93
CA GLN A 200 0.39 -19.97 -1.92
C GLN A 200 1.66 -19.27 -2.40
N THR A 201 2.58 -20.04 -2.96
CA THR A 201 3.81 -19.53 -3.56
C THR A 201 4.02 -20.13 -4.94
N MET A 202 4.85 -19.49 -5.75
CA MET A 202 5.36 -20.06 -7.01
C MET A 202 6.87 -20.26 -6.96
N PRO A 203 7.48 -21.07 -7.85
CA PRO A 203 8.94 -21.14 -7.95
C PRO A 203 9.55 -19.76 -8.19
N ALA A 204 10.68 -19.47 -7.55
CA ALA A 204 11.40 -18.24 -7.82
C ALA A 204 12.02 -18.25 -9.23
N ARG A 205 12.10 -17.06 -9.82
CA ARG A 205 12.79 -16.76 -11.08
C ARG A 205 13.73 -15.57 -10.84
N HIS A 206 14.39 -15.08 -11.89
CA HIS A 206 15.32 -13.97 -11.84
C HIS A 206 14.65 -12.64 -12.18
N LEU A 207 15.10 -11.56 -11.54
CA LEU A 207 14.61 -10.19 -11.80
C LEU A 207 15.57 -9.50 -12.77
N TYR A 208 15.03 -9.08 -13.91
CA TYR A 208 15.76 -8.31 -14.91
C TYR A 208 15.07 -6.99 -15.14
N THR A 209 15.81 -5.88 -15.10
CA THR A 209 15.22 -4.54 -15.18
C THR A 209 15.90 -3.67 -16.22
N THR A 210 15.12 -2.78 -16.82
CA THR A 210 15.62 -1.67 -17.62
C THR A 210 14.90 -0.40 -17.18
N THR A 211 15.67 0.67 -17.00
CA THR A 211 15.16 1.99 -16.63
C THR A 211 15.28 2.91 -17.82
N LEU A 212 14.20 3.64 -18.14
CA LEU A 212 14.20 4.72 -19.11
C LEU A 212 13.88 6.03 -18.39
N ILE A 213 14.74 7.04 -18.52
CA ILE A 213 14.52 8.36 -17.94
C ILE A 213 14.40 9.36 -19.09
N PHE A 214 13.26 10.03 -19.17
CA PHE A 214 12.97 11.08 -20.14
C PHE A 214 12.92 12.44 -19.48
N ASN A 215 13.36 13.48 -20.19
CA ASN A 215 12.99 14.85 -19.86
C ASN A 215 11.51 15.04 -20.21
N ALA A 216 10.67 15.13 -19.18
CA ALA A 216 9.23 15.20 -19.28
C ALA A 216 8.69 16.63 -19.27
N SER A 217 9.56 17.64 -19.15
CA SER A 217 9.20 19.06 -19.11
C SER A 217 8.35 19.45 -20.34
N ASN A 218 7.07 19.76 -20.13
CA ASN A 218 6.08 20.04 -21.19
C ASN A 218 5.90 18.91 -22.23
N LYS A 219 6.36 17.69 -21.92
CA LYS A 219 6.32 16.51 -22.80
C LYS A 219 5.75 15.27 -22.12
N TRP A 220 5.39 15.37 -20.84
CA TRP A 220 4.90 14.25 -20.04
C TRP A 220 3.75 13.49 -20.69
N ARG A 221 2.72 14.18 -21.22
CA ARG A 221 1.58 13.50 -21.87
C ARG A 221 2.00 12.55 -22.98
N LYS A 222 2.97 12.96 -23.79
CA LYS A 222 3.48 12.19 -24.92
C LYS A 222 4.24 10.94 -24.44
N ILE A 223 5.08 11.10 -23.43
CA ILE A 223 5.87 10.02 -22.84
C ILE A 223 4.95 9.02 -22.12
N CYS A 224 4.01 9.53 -21.32
CA CYS A 224 3.03 8.73 -20.60
C CYS A 224 2.14 7.91 -21.55
N THR A 225 1.61 8.54 -22.60
CA THR A 225 0.81 7.84 -23.62
C THR A 225 1.62 6.72 -24.28
N TRP A 226 2.86 7.01 -24.71
CA TRP A 226 3.74 5.99 -25.29
C TRP A 226 4.05 4.84 -24.32
N MET A 227 4.30 5.14 -23.03
CA MET A 227 4.55 4.14 -22.01
C MET A 227 3.35 3.19 -21.86
N LEU A 228 2.14 3.74 -21.75
CA LEU A 228 0.91 2.94 -21.62
C LEU A 228 0.66 2.10 -22.88
N ASP A 229 0.79 2.69 -24.07
CA ASP A 229 0.66 1.95 -25.34
C ASP A 229 1.70 0.83 -25.45
N THR A 230 2.92 1.09 -25.01
CA THR A 230 4.02 0.10 -25.05
C THR A 230 3.75 -1.03 -24.08
N ASN A 231 3.25 -0.73 -22.88
CA ASN A 231 2.89 -1.75 -21.90
C ASN A 231 1.73 -2.65 -22.38
N ASP A 232 0.78 -2.14 -23.15
CA ASP A 232 -0.30 -2.97 -23.73
C ASP A 232 0.26 -4.12 -24.60
N ARG A 233 1.49 -3.97 -25.13
CA ARG A 233 2.17 -4.96 -25.97
C ARG A 233 3.16 -5.86 -25.20
N THR A 234 3.31 -5.67 -23.89
CA THR A 234 4.13 -6.57 -23.06
C THR A 234 3.30 -7.73 -22.51
N PRO A 235 3.92 -8.91 -22.25
CA PRO A 235 3.25 -9.99 -21.54
C PRO A 235 2.67 -9.52 -20.21
N ARG A 236 1.47 -10.00 -19.84
CA ARG A 236 0.87 -9.68 -18.52
C ARG A 236 1.61 -10.35 -17.37
N TYR A 237 1.98 -11.61 -17.57
CA TYR A 237 2.61 -12.44 -16.55
C TYR A 237 4.11 -12.19 -16.49
N GLY A 238 4.61 -11.90 -15.28
CA GLY A 238 6.03 -11.67 -15.04
C GLY A 238 6.59 -10.38 -15.63
N VAL A 239 5.77 -9.44 -16.11
CA VAL A 239 6.22 -8.08 -16.44
C VAL A 239 5.52 -7.08 -15.54
N GLU A 240 6.30 -6.18 -14.98
CA GLU A 240 5.82 -5.03 -14.23
C GLU A 240 6.35 -3.74 -14.85
N THR A 241 5.49 -2.71 -14.88
CA THR A 241 5.87 -1.37 -15.29
C THR A 241 5.34 -0.38 -14.27
N ALA A 242 6.26 0.44 -13.76
CA ALA A 242 5.94 1.59 -12.94
C ALA A 242 6.71 2.80 -13.46
N ALA A 243 6.18 4.00 -13.22
CA ALA A 243 6.86 5.23 -13.54
C ALA A 243 6.75 6.24 -12.41
N ALA A 244 7.77 7.08 -12.30
CA ALA A 244 7.80 8.19 -11.36
C ALA A 244 8.18 9.48 -12.08
N THR A 245 7.49 10.56 -11.73
CA THR A 245 7.87 11.93 -12.11
C THR A 245 8.54 12.62 -10.93
N VAL A 246 9.71 13.21 -11.18
CA VAL A 246 10.51 13.91 -10.17
C VAL A 246 11.19 15.12 -10.79
N TYR A 247 11.46 16.16 -9.98
CA TYR A 247 12.36 17.22 -10.41
C TYR A 247 13.79 16.69 -10.53
N ALA A 248 14.51 17.12 -11.56
CA ALA A 248 15.86 16.64 -11.88
C ALA A 248 16.86 16.85 -10.72
N ASN A 249 16.62 17.88 -9.91
CA ASN A 249 17.43 18.23 -8.75
C ASN A 249 16.87 17.70 -7.41
N LYS A 250 15.95 16.72 -7.42
CA LYS A 250 15.29 16.15 -6.22
C LYS A 250 16.25 15.85 -5.08
N ASN A 251 17.44 15.32 -5.41
CA ASN A 251 18.47 14.90 -4.45
C ASN A 251 19.70 15.81 -4.45
N SER A 252 19.65 16.99 -5.07
CA SER A 252 20.78 17.93 -5.10
C SER A 252 21.03 18.56 -3.73
N LEU A 253 22.29 18.61 -3.31
CA LEU A 253 22.69 19.26 -2.06
C LEU A 253 22.76 20.80 -2.20
N PRO A 254 22.42 21.56 -1.14
CA PRO A 254 21.82 21.08 0.11
C PRO A 254 20.39 20.56 -0.11
N LEU A 255 20.01 19.49 0.60
CA LEU A 255 18.64 18.99 0.57
C LEU A 255 17.67 20.01 1.18
N GLY A 256 16.42 20.00 0.73
CA GLY A 256 15.44 21.04 1.05
C GLY A 256 14.25 20.98 0.10
N ASP A 257 13.18 21.66 0.46
CA ASP A 257 11.86 21.46 -0.15
C ASP A 257 11.58 22.42 -1.32
N GLU A 258 12.35 23.51 -1.41
CA GLU A 258 12.22 24.54 -2.43
C GLU A 258 12.52 24.04 -3.85
N ILE A 259 11.67 24.44 -4.80
CA ILE A 259 11.81 24.11 -6.22
C ILE A 259 12.64 25.20 -6.89
N THR A 260 13.93 24.95 -7.06
CA THR A 260 14.87 25.88 -7.71
C THR A 260 15.09 25.57 -9.20
N ASP A 261 14.74 24.35 -9.64
CA ASP A 261 14.79 23.90 -11.02
C ASP A 261 13.50 23.13 -11.31
N LYS A 262 12.77 23.55 -12.35
CA LYS A 262 11.50 22.93 -12.77
C LYS A 262 11.69 21.89 -13.88
N THR A 263 12.92 21.52 -14.20
CA THR A 263 13.21 20.42 -15.12
C THR A 263 12.62 19.14 -14.54
N LEU A 264 11.59 18.62 -15.20
CA LEU A 264 10.88 17.40 -14.79
C LEU A 264 11.46 16.20 -15.52
N LEU A 265 11.76 15.14 -14.79
CA LEU A 265 12.10 13.84 -15.32
C LEU A 265 10.93 12.87 -15.13
N MET A 266 10.74 11.97 -16.09
CA MET A 266 9.89 10.79 -15.94
C MET A 266 10.77 9.55 -16.07
N ALA A 267 10.95 8.83 -14.96
CA ALA A 267 11.61 7.54 -14.92
C ALA A 267 10.57 6.44 -15.10
N ILE A 268 10.81 5.50 -15.99
CA ILE A 268 9.99 4.32 -16.26
C ILE A 268 10.87 3.12 -15.92
N GLU A 269 10.49 2.37 -14.88
CA GLU A 269 11.13 1.11 -14.52
C GLU A 269 10.28 -0.03 -15.09
N VAL A 270 10.94 -0.90 -15.86
CA VAL A 270 10.31 -2.08 -16.45
C VAL A 270 11.06 -3.31 -15.98
N ILE A 271 10.35 -4.26 -15.39
CA ILE A 271 10.92 -5.43 -14.72
C ILE A 271 10.32 -6.70 -15.32
N ALA A 272 11.18 -7.66 -15.65
CA ALA A 272 10.80 -9.01 -16.03
C ALA A 272 11.21 -10.01 -14.93
N TYR A 273 10.28 -10.92 -14.59
CA TYR A 273 10.51 -12.08 -13.75
C TYR A 273 10.59 -13.35 -14.61
N ALA A 274 11.81 -13.74 -14.94
CA ALA A 274 12.10 -14.70 -16.02
C ALA A 274 13.16 -15.73 -15.59
N ASP A 275 13.17 -16.89 -16.23
CA ASP A 275 14.15 -17.96 -15.92
C ASP A 275 15.53 -17.67 -16.53
N SER A 276 15.59 -16.75 -17.50
CA SER A 276 16.84 -16.37 -18.15
C SER A 276 16.82 -14.94 -18.68
N GLU A 277 18.01 -14.39 -18.92
CA GLU A 277 18.16 -13.06 -19.52
C GLU A 277 17.58 -13.00 -20.95
N GLY A 278 17.69 -14.09 -21.74
CA GLY A 278 17.13 -14.14 -23.09
C GLY A 278 15.60 -14.07 -23.12
N GLU A 279 14.95 -14.75 -22.18
CA GLU A 279 13.50 -14.63 -21.97
C GLU A 279 13.13 -13.20 -21.57
N ALA A 280 13.84 -12.62 -20.59
CA ALA A 280 13.61 -11.24 -20.16
C ALA A 280 13.78 -10.21 -21.30
N ARG A 281 14.82 -10.35 -22.13
CA ARG A 281 15.03 -9.49 -23.31
C ARG A 281 13.85 -9.57 -24.28
N THR A 282 13.27 -10.75 -24.45
CA THR A 282 12.09 -10.97 -25.29
C THR A 282 10.86 -10.31 -24.69
N MET A 283 10.60 -10.54 -23.39
CA MET A 283 9.47 -9.97 -22.66
C MET A 283 9.46 -8.43 -22.67
N LEU A 284 10.65 -7.81 -22.57
CA LEU A 284 10.81 -6.35 -22.51
C LEU A 284 11.14 -5.71 -23.88
N SER A 285 11.09 -6.48 -24.96
CA SER A 285 11.56 -6.04 -26.29
C SER A 285 10.80 -4.83 -26.84
N GLU A 286 9.52 -4.65 -26.48
CA GLU A 286 8.71 -3.51 -26.89
C GLU A 286 9.28 -2.17 -26.42
N TYR A 287 9.92 -2.11 -25.24
CA TYR A 287 10.54 -0.88 -24.72
C TYR A 287 11.82 -0.48 -25.45
N ASN A 288 12.36 -1.33 -26.33
CA ASN A 288 13.45 -0.95 -27.23
C ASN A 288 12.94 -0.18 -28.48
N LYS A 289 11.64 -0.23 -28.77
CA LYS A 289 11.02 0.42 -29.93
C LYS A 289 10.63 1.87 -29.62
N ILE A 290 11.61 2.67 -29.20
CA ILE A 290 11.38 4.08 -28.84
C ILE A 290 11.26 4.92 -30.12
N PRO A 291 10.15 5.67 -30.31
CA PRO A 291 9.99 6.62 -31.41
C PRO A 291 11.08 7.68 -31.47
N GLU A 292 11.48 8.11 -32.67
CA GLU A 292 12.62 9.01 -32.87
C GLU A 292 12.47 10.38 -32.17
N ASP A 293 11.24 10.87 -32.10
CA ASP A 293 10.88 12.09 -31.39
C ASP A 293 10.96 11.96 -29.86
N LEU A 294 10.78 10.76 -29.30
CA LEU A 294 11.00 10.46 -27.88
C LEU A 294 12.46 10.16 -27.56
N LYS A 295 13.23 9.59 -28.49
CA LYS A 295 14.69 9.42 -28.30
C LYS A 295 15.40 10.74 -28.01
N LYS A 296 14.94 11.85 -28.60
CA LYS A 296 15.46 13.21 -28.33
C LYS A 296 15.21 13.69 -26.90
N LEU A 297 14.26 13.08 -26.19
CA LEU A 297 13.94 13.39 -24.80
C LEU A 297 14.59 12.40 -23.82
N LEU A 298 15.17 11.31 -24.31
CA LEU A 298 15.76 10.26 -23.50
C LEU A 298 17.08 10.76 -22.89
N VAL A 299 17.12 10.81 -21.57
CA VAL A 299 18.30 11.20 -20.78
C VAL A 299 19.12 9.96 -20.42
N VAL A 300 18.44 8.89 -20.01
CA VAL A 300 19.07 7.62 -19.64
C VAL A 300 18.23 6.47 -20.19
N LYS A 301 18.91 5.46 -20.74
CA LYS A 301 18.37 4.11 -20.89
C LYS A 301 19.42 3.13 -20.42
N THR A 302 19.09 2.32 -19.43
CA THR A 302 20.01 1.26 -19.00
C THR A 302 19.92 0.08 -19.96
N ASP A 303 21.04 -0.63 -20.13
CA ASP A 303 20.98 -2.01 -20.59
C ASP A 303 20.21 -2.87 -19.58
N LEU A 304 19.73 -4.02 -20.03
CA LEU A 304 19.05 -4.97 -19.15
C LEU A 304 19.99 -5.40 -18.02
N GLN A 305 19.59 -5.18 -16.77
CA GLN A 305 20.37 -5.53 -15.58
C GLN A 305 19.68 -6.63 -14.81
N HIS A 306 20.42 -7.65 -14.38
CA HIS A 306 19.93 -8.55 -13.33
C HIS A 306 19.99 -7.83 -11.97
N LYS A 307 18.88 -7.79 -11.24
CA LYS A 307 18.80 -7.21 -9.89
C LYS A 307 18.35 -8.27 -8.88
N THR A 308 18.68 -8.04 -7.61
CA THR A 308 18.12 -8.81 -6.50
C THR A 308 16.96 -8.03 -5.87
N TRP A 309 16.12 -8.71 -5.08
CA TRP A 309 15.10 -8.03 -4.27
C TRP A 309 15.70 -6.95 -3.38
N LYS A 310 16.84 -7.24 -2.73
CA LYS A 310 17.56 -6.26 -1.92
C LYS A 310 17.87 -5.00 -2.73
N ARG A 311 18.37 -5.13 -3.97
CA ARG A 311 18.70 -3.97 -4.79
C ARG A 311 17.46 -3.16 -5.17
N LEU A 312 16.35 -3.82 -5.51
CA LEU A 312 15.08 -3.14 -5.80
C LEU A 312 14.56 -2.37 -4.59
N PHE A 313 14.67 -2.95 -3.39
CA PHE A 313 14.33 -2.25 -2.15
C PHE A 313 15.24 -1.07 -1.85
N ASP A 314 16.56 -1.22 -2.04
CA ASP A 314 17.51 -0.11 -1.89
C ASP A 314 17.18 1.04 -2.86
N ASP A 315 16.78 0.72 -4.11
CA ASP A 315 16.34 1.71 -5.11
C ASP A 315 15.06 2.43 -4.67
N GLN A 316 14.08 1.69 -4.12
CA GLN A 316 12.82 2.23 -3.64
C GLN A 316 13.02 3.17 -2.42
N ASP A 317 13.85 2.77 -1.46
CA ASP A 317 14.17 3.60 -0.28
C ASP A 317 14.92 4.88 -0.68
N ALA A 318 15.78 4.83 -1.71
CA ALA A 318 16.45 6.00 -2.23
C ALA A 318 15.50 6.99 -2.93
N LEU A 319 14.42 6.50 -3.53
CA LEU A 319 13.40 7.33 -4.17
C LEU A 319 12.50 8.02 -3.12
N ASN A 320 12.13 7.28 -2.08
CA ASN A 320 11.21 7.69 -1.01
C ASN A 320 11.84 7.49 0.39
N PRO A 321 12.80 8.33 0.77
CA PRO A 321 13.44 8.22 2.09
C PRO A 321 12.46 8.53 3.22
N CYS A 322 12.60 7.83 4.34
CA CYS A 322 11.81 8.07 5.55
C CYS A 322 12.67 7.93 6.81
N GLY A 323 12.15 8.45 7.93
CA GLY A 323 12.80 8.33 9.24
C GLY A 323 13.85 9.40 9.55
N GLN A 324 14.01 10.41 8.70
CA GLN A 324 14.93 11.55 8.90
C GLN A 324 14.17 12.87 9.05
N GLY A 325 12.93 12.81 9.54
CA GLY A 325 12.06 13.98 9.73
C GLY A 325 11.16 14.30 8.54
N GLU A 326 11.16 13.47 7.50
CA GLU A 326 10.26 13.66 6.36
C GLU A 326 8.79 13.56 6.77
N ARG A 327 8.02 14.50 6.23
CA ARG A 327 6.57 14.62 6.36
C ARG A 327 5.97 14.22 5.03
N TRP A 328 5.14 13.19 5.04
CA TRP A 328 4.60 12.56 3.83
C TRP A 328 3.08 12.60 3.79
N GLN A 329 2.49 12.78 2.62
CA GLN A 329 1.09 12.43 2.35
C GLN A 329 1.00 11.82 0.96
N CYS A 330 -0.06 11.07 0.71
CA CYS A 330 -0.36 10.46 -0.57
C CYS A 330 -1.83 10.67 -0.86
N ASP A 331 -2.15 10.92 -2.13
CA ASP A 331 -3.50 10.77 -2.66
C ASP A 331 -3.40 10.07 -4.01
N SER A 332 -4.45 9.35 -4.39
CA SER A 332 -4.46 8.51 -5.57
C SER A 332 -5.81 8.46 -6.27
N ILE A 333 -5.77 8.09 -7.55
CA ILE A 333 -6.93 7.56 -8.25
C ILE A 333 -6.66 6.13 -8.68
N LEU A 334 -7.72 5.34 -8.70
CA LEU A 334 -7.82 4.14 -9.51
C LEU A 334 -8.51 4.55 -10.81
N SER A 335 -7.81 4.51 -11.94
CA SER A 335 -8.31 5.03 -13.21
C SER A 335 -9.62 4.36 -13.63
N ASN A 336 -10.57 5.15 -14.13
CA ASN A 336 -11.80 4.62 -14.70
C ASN A 336 -11.57 4.02 -16.09
N PRO A 337 -11.76 2.70 -16.29
CA PRO A 337 -11.52 2.08 -17.60
C PRO A 337 -12.44 2.58 -18.73
N LYS A 338 -13.52 3.30 -18.39
CA LYS A 338 -14.43 3.91 -19.37
C LYS A 338 -13.93 5.27 -19.87
N VAL A 339 -12.97 5.88 -19.18
CA VAL A 339 -12.38 7.17 -19.57
C VAL A 339 -11.32 6.92 -20.63
N SER A 340 -11.31 7.74 -21.67
CA SER A 340 -10.29 7.64 -22.71
C SER A 340 -8.90 7.87 -22.14
N ARG A 341 -7.89 7.16 -22.65
CA ARG A 341 -6.49 7.36 -22.23
C ARG A 341 -6.04 8.81 -22.43
N GLU A 342 -6.48 9.46 -23.49
CA GLU A 342 -6.19 10.88 -23.75
C GLU A 342 -6.72 11.79 -22.63
N GLU A 343 -7.96 11.58 -22.20
CA GLU A 343 -8.56 12.33 -21.11
C GLU A 343 -7.90 12.02 -19.76
N LEU A 344 -7.63 10.74 -19.46
CA LEU A 344 -6.90 10.33 -18.26
C LEU A 344 -5.54 11.03 -18.19
N VAL A 345 -4.74 10.94 -19.25
CA VAL A 345 -3.42 11.56 -19.32
C VAL A 345 -3.56 13.09 -19.22
N ARG A 346 -4.48 13.72 -19.95
CA ARG A 346 -4.69 15.17 -19.86
C ARG A 346 -4.99 15.62 -18.42
N THR A 347 -5.89 14.93 -17.73
CA THR A 347 -6.31 15.30 -16.36
C THR A 347 -5.21 15.03 -15.34
N MET A 348 -4.44 13.95 -15.51
CA MET A 348 -3.38 13.56 -14.57
C MET A 348 -2.07 14.32 -14.75
N GLU A 349 -1.93 15.18 -15.77
CA GLU A 349 -0.69 15.95 -15.95
C GLU A 349 -0.38 16.84 -14.73
N GLY A 350 -1.36 17.55 -14.19
CA GLY A 350 -1.18 18.41 -13.00
C GLY A 350 -0.63 17.64 -11.79
N PRO A 351 -1.35 16.62 -11.28
CA PRO A 351 -0.90 15.82 -10.13
C PRO A 351 0.48 15.18 -10.33
N MET A 352 0.81 14.79 -11.57
CA MET A 352 2.08 14.14 -11.88
C MET A 352 3.23 15.13 -12.11
N CYS A 353 2.98 16.35 -12.58
CA CYS A 353 4.03 17.24 -13.07
C CYS A 353 4.25 18.48 -12.20
N ASP A 354 3.19 19.01 -11.59
CA ASP A 354 3.21 20.27 -10.83
C ASP A 354 3.50 20.05 -9.34
N LEU A 355 4.51 19.21 -9.07
CA LEU A 355 4.85 18.73 -7.73
C LEU A 355 5.10 19.89 -6.74
N PRO A 356 4.54 19.86 -5.51
CA PRO A 356 4.52 21.03 -4.61
C PRO A 356 5.82 21.25 -3.84
N SER A 357 6.76 20.33 -3.95
CA SER A 357 8.11 20.43 -3.40
C SER A 357 9.09 19.67 -4.28
N ARG A 358 10.37 20.01 -4.12
CA ARG A 358 11.48 19.30 -4.77
C ARG A 358 11.56 17.82 -4.43
N ARG A 359 11.08 17.42 -3.24
CA ARG A 359 11.12 16.04 -2.74
C ARG A 359 9.91 15.19 -3.15
N SER A 360 8.83 15.83 -3.58
CA SER A 360 7.61 15.14 -3.99
C SER A 360 7.83 14.32 -5.26
N LEU A 361 6.93 13.37 -5.52
CA LEU A 361 6.89 12.62 -6.78
C LEU A 361 5.47 12.29 -7.20
N GLY A 362 5.27 12.18 -8.50
CA GLY A 362 4.12 11.49 -9.08
C GLY A 362 4.50 10.04 -9.36
N CYS A 363 3.55 9.13 -9.25
CA CYS A 363 3.70 7.70 -9.41
C CYS A 363 2.58 7.16 -10.31
N ILE A 364 2.96 6.30 -11.24
CA ILE A 364 2.05 5.55 -12.10
C ILE A 364 2.43 4.09 -11.96
N TYR A 365 1.47 3.27 -11.52
CA TYR A 365 1.64 1.83 -11.46
C TYR A 365 0.59 1.16 -12.36
N ILE A 366 1.07 0.36 -13.31
CA ILE A 366 0.20 -0.34 -14.25
C ILE A 366 -0.19 -1.68 -13.65
N ALA A 367 -1.23 -1.64 -12.81
CA ALA A 367 -1.71 -2.79 -12.05
C ALA A 367 -2.62 -3.71 -12.87
N GLU A 368 -3.47 -3.18 -13.76
CA GLU A 368 -4.41 -3.95 -14.60
C GLU A 368 -5.16 -5.09 -13.87
N CYS A 369 -5.48 -4.87 -12.60
CA CYS A 369 -6.25 -5.80 -11.79
C CYS A 369 -7.73 -5.40 -11.81
N TYR A 370 -8.61 -6.38 -12.00
CA TYR A 370 -10.06 -6.18 -12.03
C TYR A 370 -10.71 -7.13 -11.04
N PRO A 371 -10.76 -6.77 -9.74
CA PRO A 371 -11.25 -7.66 -8.70
C PRO A 371 -12.70 -8.11 -8.95
N ASP A 372 -12.99 -9.39 -8.68
CA ASP A 372 -14.36 -9.88 -8.67
C ASP A 372 -15.06 -9.42 -7.39
N ALA A 373 -16.08 -8.59 -7.56
CA ALA A 373 -16.91 -8.07 -6.47
C ALA A 373 -17.57 -9.18 -5.62
N ALA A 374 -17.79 -10.37 -6.20
CA ALA A 374 -18.35 -11.52 -5.51
C ALA A 374 -17.33 -12.20 -4.57
N ASP A 375 -16.03 -12.15 -4.88
CA ASP A 375 -14.98 -12.85 -4.12
C ASP A 375 -14.34 -11.98 -3.03
N MET A 376 -14.21 -10.67 -3.23
CA MET A 376 -13.61 -9.78 -2.21
C MET A 376 -14.34 -8.44 -2.06
N ALA A 377 -14.16 -7.79 -0.90
CA ALA A 377 -14.76 -6.48 -0.62
C ALA A 377 -14.21 -5.39 -1.53
N GLY A 378 -12.88 -5.33 -1.70
CA GLY A 378 -12.21 -4.39 -2.59
C GLY A 378 -12.56 -4.68 -4.05
N SER A 379 -13.45 -3.87 -4.64
CA SER A 379 -14.09 -4.20 -5.92
C SER A 379 -13.86 -3.16 -7.01
N LEU A 380 -13.02 -2.15 -6.77
CA LEU A 380 -12.74 -1.13 -7.77
C LEU A 380 -11.73 -1.67 -8.79
N PRO A 381 -11.94 -1.45 -10.10
CA PRO A 381 -10.92 -1.77 -11.09
C PRO A 381 -9.66 -0.95 -10.81
N GLN A 382 -8.51 -1.61 -10.85
CA GLN A 382 -7.20 -1.04 -10.61
C GLN A 382 -6.38 -1.15 -11.90
N GLN A 383 -6.87 -0.51 -12.98
CA GLN A 383 -6.17 -0.54 -14.26
C GLN A 383 -4.85 0.22 -14.17
N TYR A 384 -4.93 1.51 -13.87
CA TYR A 384 -3.80 2.36 -13.52
C TYR A 384 -4.03 2.94 -12.13
N TYR A 385 -3.09 2.66 -11.25
CA TYR A 385 -2.95 3.38 -9.99
C TYR A 385 -2.08 4.61 -10.27
N MET A 386 -2.61 5.81 -10.02
CA MET A 386 -1.89 7.05 -10.24
C MET A 386 -1.94 7.90 -8.97
N SER A 387 -0.79 8.11 -8.34
CA SER A 387 -0.68 8.76 -7.04
C SER A 387 0.40 9.82 -6.99
N THR A 388 0.25 10.80 -6.12
CA THR A 388 1.33 11.75 -5.81
C THR A 388 1.70 11.55 -4.37
N MET A 389 2.97 11.25 -4.13
CA MET A 389 3.55 11.23 -2.80
C MET A 389 4.25 12.56 -2.59
N THR A 390 3.64 13.44 -1.81
CA THR A 390 4.25 14.75 -1.52
C THR A 390 5.07 14.66 -0.24
N CYS A 391 6.28 15.22 -0.28
CA CYS A 391 7.25 15.17 0.81
C CYS A 391 7.77 16.56 1.15
N TRP A 392 7.87 16.87 2.44
CA TRP A 392 8.53 18.07 2.95
C TRP A 392 9.13 17.80 4.32
N THR A 393 9.79 18.79 4.90
CA THR A 393 10.43 18.70 6.21
C THR A 393 10.00 19.81 7.15
N ASP A 394 9.66 21.00 6.64
CA ASP A 394 9.20 22.11 7.47
C ASP A 394 7.72 21.95 7.87
N PRO A 395 7.38 21.76 9.16
CA PRO A 395 6.00 21.60 9.59
C PRO A 395 5.10 22.81 9.29
N THR A 396 5.66 24.00 9.02
CA THR A 396 4.87 25.18 8.62
C THR A 396 4.23 25.03 7.24
N ASP A 397 4.69 24.09 6.41
CA ASP A 397 4.15 23.80 5.09
C ASP A 397 2.96 22.82 5.08
N ASP A 398 2.57 22.25 6.23
CA ASP A 398 1.53 21.21 6.31
C ASP A 398 0.21 21.64 5.63
N THR A 399 -0.23 22.88 5.88
CA THR A 399 -1.47 23.42 5.31
C THR A 399 -1.36 23.56 3.79
N ARG A 400 -0.28 24.17 3.30
CA ARG A 400 -0.03 24.38 1.87
C ARG A 400 0.00 23.05 1.11
N MET A 401 0.64 22.03 1.69
CA MET A 401 0.74 20.70 1.09
C MET A 401 -0.61 20.01 1.03
N ARG A 402 -1.40 20.10 2.10
CA ARG A 402 -2.77 19.57 2.10
C ARG A 402 -3.63 20.28 1.06
N GLU A 403 -3.64 21.60 1.02
CA GLU A 403 -4.44 22.35 0.04
C GLU A 403 -4.08 22.02 -1.41
N TRP A 404 -2.78 21.91 -1.72
CA TRP A 404 -2.31 21.48 -3.05
C TRP A 404 -2.84 20.10 -3.41
N MET A 405 -2.75 19.12 -2.50
CA MET A 405 -3.21 17.76 -2.77
C MET A 405 -4.71 17.71 -3.04
N TYR A 406 -5.49 18.43 -2.25
CA TYR A 406 -6.95 18.49 -2.44
C TYR A 406 -7.30 19.13 -3.78
N ASP A 407 -6.67 20.25 -4.16
CA ASP A 407 -6.92 20.92 -5.44
C ASP A 407 -6.61 20.02 -6.65
N GLN A 408 -5.49 19.29 -6.60
CA GLN A 408 -5.09 18.39 -7.68
C GLN A 408 -6.01 17.17 -7.76
N TYR A 409 -6.28 16.52 -6.64
CA TYR A 409 -7.00 15.25 -6.63
C TYR A 409 -8.52 15.39 -6.69
N SER A 410 -9.09 16.53 -6.27
CA SER A 410 -10.50 16.83 -6.53
C SER A 410 -10.81 16.95 -8.03
N LYS A 411 -9.85 17.45 -8.83
CA LYS A 411 -9.94 17.45 -10.31
C LYS A 411 -9.69 16.06 -10.87
N ALA A 412 -8.69 15.35 -10.35
CA ALA A 412 -8.36 13.99 -10.78
C ALA A 412 -9.51 12.98 -10.57
N SER A 413 -10.39 13.21 -9.58
CA SER A 413 -11.59 12.39 -9.35
C SER A 413 -12.43 12.18 -10.61
N ALA A 414 -12.45 13.14 -11.55
CA ALA A 414 -13.23 13.04 -12.79
C ALA A 414 -12.81 11.86 -13.68
N VAL A 415 -11.55 11.39 -13.56
CA VAL A 415 -11.01 10.28 -14.35
C VAL A 415 -10.76 9.01 -13.52
N GLY A 416 -11.14 9.02 -12.23
CA GLY A 416 -11.06 7.88 -11.33
C GLY A 416 -12.40 7.18 -11.10
N VAL A 417 -12.36 5.92 -10.66
CA VAL A 417 -13.52 5.20 -10.07
C VAL A 417 -13.57 5.30 -8.54
N GLY A 418 -12.49 5.82 -7.94
CA GLY A 418 -12.27 5.92 -6.52
C GLY A 418 -10.78 5.99 -6.20
N GLN A 419 -10.43 5.69 -4.96
CA GLN A 419 -9.08 5.78 -4.42
C GLN A 419 -8.58 4.40 -3.97
N TYR A 420 -7.26 4.18 -4.06
CA TYR A 420 -6.66 3.00 -3.44
C TYR A 420 -6.73 3.14 -1.92
N ILE A 421 -7.30 2.12 -1.25
CA ILE A 421 -7.65 2.21 0.16
C ILE A 421 -6.44 2.44 1.09
N ALA A 422 -5.23 2.03 0.68
CA ALA A 422 -4.02 2.26 1.47
C ALA A 422 -3.62 3.76 1.54
N ASP A 423 -4.04 4.56 0.55
CA ASP A 423 -3.80 6.00 0.53
C ASP A 423 -4.96 6.80 1.15
N TYR A 424 -6.05 6.11 1.49
CA TYR A 424 -7.31 6.74 1.84
C TYR A 424 -7.22 7.54 3.15
N ASP A 425 -7.28 8.87 3.03
CA ASP A 425 -7.43 9.80 4.15
C ASP A 425 -8.78 10.51 4.04
N VAL A 426 -9.75 10.03 4.81
CA VAL A 426 -11.09 10.60 4.94
C VAL A 426 -11.11 12.07 5.31
N THR A 427 -10.11 12.53 6.08
CA THR A 427 -10.01 13.91 6.54
C THR A 427 -9.54 14.85 5.43
N HIS A 428 -9.10 14.26 4.32
CA HIS A 428 -8.57 14.97 3.17
C HIS A 428 -9.58 14.99 2.02
N ARG A 429 -9.91 13.83 1.45
CA ARG A 429 -10.80 13.70 0.30
C ARG A 429 -11.66 12.45 0.44
N LYS A 430 -12.98 12.63 0.35
CA LYS A 430 -13.94 11.52 0.46
C LYS A 430 -14.16 10.87 -0.89
N GLU A 431 -13.51 9.75 -1.11
CA GLU A 431 -13.66 8.91 -2.29
C GLU A 431 -14.20 7.52 -1.99
N LYS A 432 -14.69 6.85 -3.03
CA LYS A 432 -15.01 5.43 -2.97
C LYS A 432 -13.72 4.62 -2.82
N VAL A 433 -13.71 3.66 -1.91
CA VAL A 433 -12.65 2.65 -1.77
C VAL A 433 -13.11 1.25 -2.21
N MET A 434 -14.42 1.09 -2.42
CA MET A 434 -15.08 -0.09 -2.97
C MET A 434 -16.36 0.34 -3.70
N SER A 435 -16.97 -0.55 -4.48
CA SER A 435 -18.27 -0.26 -5.11
C SER A 435 -19.36 -0.08 -4.07
N GLU A 436 -20.43 0.65 -4.42
CA GLU A 436 -21.56 0.86 -3.51
C GLU A 436 -22.19 -0.46 -3.07
N ALA A 437 -22.40 -1.39 -4.02
CA ALA A 437 -22.97 -2.70 -3.72
C ALA A 437 -22.10 -3.48 -2.71
N ASN A 438 -20.78 -3.41 -2.86
CA ASN A 438 -19.86 -4.04 -1.92
C ASN A 438 -19.83 -3.33 -0.58
N LEU A 439 -19.88 -2.00 -0.53
CA LEU A 439 -19.97 -1.27 0.74
C LEU A 439 -21.22 -1.68 1.52
N GLN A 440 -22.38 -1.77 0.87
CA GLN A 440 -23.62 -2.19 1.51
C GLN A 440 -23.57 -3.63 2.01
N LYS A 441 -23.00 -4.56 1.23
CA LYS A 441 -22.78 -5.94 1.69
C LYS A 441 -21.78 -5.97 2.86
N TRP A 442 -20.70 -5.21 2.76
CA TRP A 442 -19.64 -5.14 3.76
C TRP A 442 -20.12 -4.59 5.10
N LEU A 443 -20.95 -3.54 5.10
CA LEU A 443 -21.55 -3.00 6.32
C LEU A 443 -22.45 -4.03 7.02
N LYS A 444 -23.17 -4.88 6.26
CA LYS A 444 -23.98 -5.98 6.83
C LYS A 444 -23.11 -7.06 7.47
N VAL A 445 -22.03 -7.47 6.80
CA VAL A 445 -21.08 -8.44 7.37
C VAL A 445 -20.40 -7.87 8.62
N ARG A 446 -19.93 -6.62 8.55
CA ARG A 446 -19.36 -5.91 9.71
C ARG A 446 -20.32 -5.90 10.90
N ALA A 447 -21.59 -5.57 10.69
CA ALA A 447 -22.58 -5.55 11.76
C ALA A 447 -22.86 -6.94 12.39
N GLN A 448 -22.57 -8.03 11.68
CA GLN A 448 -22.68 -9.39 12.23
C GLN A 448 -21.49 -9.77 13.10
N TRP A 449 -20.28 -9.36 12.73
CA TRP A 449 -19.01 -9.74 13.37
C TRP A 449 -18.45 -8.70 14.36
N ASP A 450 -18.95 -7.46 14.30
CA ASP A 450 -18.62 -6.36 15.22
C ASP A 450 -19.89 -5.49 15.47
N PRO A 451 -20.91 -6.05 16.14
CA PRO A 451 -22.17 -5.35 16.43
C PRO A 451 -21.98 -4.17 17.40
N GLU A 452 -20.99 -4.24 18.28
CA GLU A 452 -20.66 -3.20 19.27
C GLU A 452 -19.69 -2.14 18.73
N GLU A 453 -19.36 -2.20 17.43
CA GLU A 453 -18.50 -1.24 16.73
C GLU A 453 -17.14 -1.00 17.39
N ARG A 454 -16.53 -2.07 17.92
CA ARG A 454 -15.23 -2.02 18.60
C ARG A 454 -14.13 -1.53 17.66
N PHE A 455 -14.27 -1.73 16.36
CA PHE A 455 -13.36 -1.21 15.33
C PHE A 455 -14.01 -0.06 14.55
N PRO A 456 -13.94 1.19 15.03
CA PRO A 456 -14.76 2.29 14.50
C PRO A 456 -14.27 2.85 13.15
N ALA A 457 -13.12 2.42 12.65
CA ALA A 457 -12.50 2.97 11.45
C ALA A 457 -13.38 2.83 10.19
N TYR A 458 -14.33 1.90 10.18
CA TYR A 458 -15.30 1.74 9.11
C TYR A 458 -16.21 2.96 8.90
N LYS A 459 -16.42 3.78 9.95
CA LYS A 459 -17.23 5.01 9.87
C LYS A 459 -16.66 5.99 8.84
N ASN A 460 -15.38 5.86 8.55
CA ASN A 460 -14.71 6.61 7.49
C ASN A 460 -15.13 6.19 6.08
N PHE A 461 -15.98 5.17 5.89
CA PHE A 461 -16.53 4.81 4.58
C PHE A 461 -17.99 5.27 4.42
N ALA A 462 -18.67 5.61 5.51
CA ALA A 462 -20.12 5.80 5.56
C ALA A 462 -20.56 7.25 5.25
N PHE A 463 -20.25 7.79 4.07
CA PHE A 463 -20.77 9.11 3.64
C PHE A 463 -22.01 9.02 2.76
N THR A 464 -22.42 7.82 2.37
CA THR A 464 -23.45 7.61 1.34
C THR A 464 -24.86 7.73 1.90
N GLY A 465 -25.20 8.84 2.56
CA GLY A 465 -26.60 9.18 2.89
C GLY A 465 -27.39 8.13 3.68
N ILE A 466 -26.74 7.07 4.17
CA ILE A 466 -27.22 6.32 5.31
C ILE A 466 -27.18 7.37 6.40
N GLU A 467 -28.35 7.92 6.70
CA GLU A 467 -28.62 8.59 7.95
C GLU A 467 -28.05 7.69 9.04
N SER A 468 -26.81 7.97 9.45
CA SER A 468 -26.47 7.66 10.81
C SER A 468 -27.40 8.56 11.61
N LYS A 469 -28.50 7.97 12.09
CA LYS A 469 -28.72 8.13 13.52
C LYS A 469 -27.37 7.73 14.12
N PHE A 470 -26.78 8.60 14.93
CA PHE A 470 -25.43 8.51 15.55
C PHE A 470 -24.35 9.35 14.87
#